data_AF-A0A7J4G085-F1
#
_entry.id   AF-A0A7J4G085-F1
#
_cell.length_a   1.000
_cell.length_b   1.000
_cell.length_c   1.000
_cell.angle_alpha   90.00
_cell.angle_beta   90.00
_cell.angle_gamma   90.00
#
_symmetry.space_group_name_H-M   'P 1'
#
loop_
_entity.id
_entity.type
_entity.pdbx_description
1 polymer ?
#
loop_
_entity_poly.entity_id
_entity_poly.type
_entity_poly.pdbx_seq_one_letter_code
_entity_poly.pdbx_strand_id
1 'polypeptide(L)'
;MTLDRFINNVKRKTKDRNMEKSMENKEIYTYSYTEGNIENKEEHKSKEIDMESEGQVYMLISANYSSKENKPYLLFYDVKNHSILKWFDDTDHHPYAYSKESIDNLEKHPAIIEGMSKYKIIGIKTEEKVDPLLDKKIKVSKIVVRDPLVIGGRADSLREHIKLWEADIKYYINYVMDLGLEIGSYYKFDSQGKPRRFYYPPSEEIKEAMKEISEEERKWLERLAEPVAELKRVA
;
A
#
# COMPACT_ATOMS: atom_id res chain seq x y z
N MET A 1 -14.23 30.61 -31.12
CA MET A 1 -14.10 29.65 -30.00
C MET A 1 -12.85 30.06 -29.23
N THR A 2 -12.97 30.66 -28.03
CA THR A 2 -11.83 31.28 -27.32
C THR A 2 -10.89 30.21 -26.74
N LEU A 3 -9.58 30.52 -26.72
CA LEU A 3 -8.52 29.64 -26.22
C LEU A 3 -8.79 29.18 -24.78
N ASP A 4 -9.38 30.06 -23.96
CA ASP A 4 -9.81 29.76 -22.58
C ASP A 4 -10.87 28.67 -22.50
N ARG A 5 -11.80 28.63 -23.47
CA ARG A 5 -12.85 27.60 -23.54
C ARG A 5 -12.27 26.25 -23.94
N PHE A 6 -11.22 26.24 -24.76
CA PHE A 6 -10.48 25.03 -25.12
C PHE A 6 -9.65 24.50 -23.94
N ILE A 7 -8.89 25.37 -23.27
CA ILE A 7 -8.08 25.01 -22.09
C ILE A 7 -8.98 24.50 -20.95
N ASN A 8 -10.14 25.13 -20.71
CA ASN A 8 -11.09 24.68 -19.69
C ASN A 8 -11.76 23.35 -20.05
N ASN A 9 -12.06 23.10 -21.33
CA ASN A 9 -12.57 21.79 -21.76
C ASN A 9 -11.51 20.68 -21.66
N VAL A 10 -10.25 20.99 -21.95
CA VAL A 10 -9.14 20.04 -21.77
C VAL A 10 -8.94 19.73 -20.29
N LYS A 11 -8.92 20.74 -19.41
CA LYS A 11 -8.83 20.56 -17.94
C LYS A 11 -10.00 19.77 -17.35
N ARG A 12 -11.23 20.00 -17.84
CA ARG A 12 -12.40 19.20 -17.45
C ARG A 12 -12.26 17.74 -17.90
N LYS A 13 -11.92 17.50 -19.18
CA LYS A 13 -11.69 16.15 -19.69
C LYS A 13 -10.58 15.38 -18.96
N THR A 14 -9.48 16.03 -18.58
CA THR A 14 -8.43 15.38 -17.77
C THR A 14 -8.88 15.13 -16.33
N LYS A 15 -9.66 16.03 -15.73
CA LYS A 15 -10.23 15.82 -14.39
C LYS A 15 -11.23 14.66 -14.39
N ASP A 16 -12.15 14.64 -15.36
CA ASP A 16 -13.19 13.61 -15.48
C ASP A 16 -12.55 12.24 -15.75
N ARG A 17 -11.57 12.14 -16.66
CA ARG A 17 -10.83 10.89 -16.91
C ARG A 17 -9.99 10.41 -15.73
N ASN A 18 -9.42 11.33 -14.95
CA ASN A 18 -8.66 10.97 -13.75
C ASN A 18 -9.59 10.50 -12.61
N MET A 19 -10.81 11.04 -12.55
CA MET A 19 -11.85 10.64 -11.59
C MET A 19 -12.47 9.30 -11.96
N GLU A 20 -12.75 9.05 -13.24
CA GLU A 20 -13.20 7.73 -13.74
C GLU A 20 -12.15 6.63 -13.46
N LYS A 21 -10.86 6.88 -13.72
CA LYS A 21 -9.78 5.93 -13.42
C LYS A 21 -9.59 5.63 -11.92
N SER A 22 -9.94 6.57 -11.03
CA SER A 22 -9.83 6.34 -9.58
C SER A 22 -11.05 5.62 -9.00
N MET A 23 -12.17 5.63 -9.73
CA MET A 23 -13.39 4.87 -9.41
C MET A 23 -13.30 3.41 -9.90
N GLU A 24 -12.58 3.13 -10.98
CA GLU A 24 -12.50 1.80 -11.63
C GLU A 24 -11.74 0.71 -10.83
N ASN A 25 -10.94 1.08 -9.82
CA ASN A 25 -10.02 0.15 -9.12
C ASN A 25 -10.53 -0.39 -7.77
N LYS A 26 -11.84 -0.45 -7.55
CA LYS A 26 -12.40 -0.79 -6.23
C LYS A 26 -13.44 -1.88 -6.32
N GLU A 27 -13.16 -2.97 -5.64
CA GLU A 27 -14.06 -4.11 -5.54
C GLU A 27 -14.45 -4.27 -4.08
N ILE A 28 -15.74 -4.11 -3.78
CA ILE A 28 -16.28 -4.50 -2.48
C ILE A 28 -16.63 -5.98 -2.54
N TYR A 29 -16.12 -6.75 -1.58
CA TYR A 29 -16.50 -8.14 -1.39
C TYR A 29 -17.39 -8.23 -0.15
N THR A 30 -18.67 -8.52 -0.35
CA THR A 30 -19.59 -8.81 0.75
C THR A 30 -19.53 -10.29 1.07
N TYR A 31 -19.12 -10.63 2.29
CA TYR A 31 -19.19 -12.00 2.80
C TYR A 31 -20.42 -12.11 3.72
N SER A 32 -21.44 -12.86 3.32
CA SER A 32 -22.54 -13.25 4.20
C SER A 32 -22.22 -14.62 4.82
N TYR A 33 -22.44 -14.76 6.12
CA TYR A 33 -22.34 -16.04 6.83
C TYR A 33 -23.74 -16.45 7.27
N THR A 34 -24.21 -17.60 6.82
CA THR A 34 -25.38 -18.28 7.37
C THR A 34 -24.89 -19.43 8.25
N GLU A 35 -25.27 -19.42 9.53
CA GLU A 35 -24.95 -20.53 10.44
C GLU A 35 -25.50 -21.84 9.85
N GLY A 36 -24.62 -22.83 9.66
CA GLY A 36 -25.00 -24.19 9.29
C GLY A 36 -25.05 -24.51 7.80
N ASN A 37 -23.91 -24.44 7.11
CA ASN A 37 -23.42 -25.47 6.17
C ASN A 37 -22.21 -24.92 5.39
N ILE A 38 -21.09 -25.65 5.47
CA ILE A 38 -19.86 -25.37 4.74
C ILE A 38 -20.05 -25.85 3.31
N GLU A 39 -20.87 -25.18 2.51
CA GLU A 39 -20.98 -25.40 1.07
C GLU A 39 -21.84 -24.28 0.47
N ASN A 40 -21.20 -23.17 0.13
CA ASN A 40 -21.47 -22.29 -1.03
C ASN A 40 -20.69 -20.99 -0.87
N LYS A 41 -19.47 -20.95 -1.44
CA LYS A 41 -18.73 -19.71 -1.69
C LYS A 41 -19.34 -19.03 -2.91
N GLU A 42 -20.35 -18.19 -2.73
CA GLU A 42 -20.81 -17.33 -3.80
C GLU A 42 -19.99 -16.04 -3.78
N GLU A 43 -19.02 -15.93 -4.71
CA GLU A 43 -18.43 -14.65 -5.11
C GLU A 43 -19.52 -13.78 -5.72
N HIS A 44 -20.10 -12.88 -4.92
CA HIS A 44 -21.05 -11.90 -5.44
C HIS A 44 -20.33 -10.66 -5.96
N LYS A 45 -20.78 -10.24 -7.16
CA LYS A 45 -20.26 -9.13 -7.96
C LYS A 45 -20.08 -7.84 -7.16
N SER A 46 -19.00 -7.15 -7.50
CA SER A 46 -18.67 -5.75 -7.19
C SER A 46 -19.91 -4.85 -7.13
N LYS A 47 -20.21 -4.30 -5.95
CA LYS A 47 -21.02 -3.08 -5.84
C LYS A 47 -20.09 -1.88 -5.99
N GLU A 48 -20.52 -0.88 -6.76
CA GLU A 48 -19.91 0.43 -6.75
C GLU A 48 -19.98 1.01 -5.33
N ILE A 49 -18.91 1.70 -4.92
CA ILE A 49 -18.91 2.43 -3.66
C ILE A 49 -19.91 3.58 -3.80
N ASP A 50 -21.00 3.55 -3.04
CA ASP A 50 -21.75 4.77 -2.74
C ASP A 50 -20.84 5.69 -1.92
N MET A 51 -20.10 6.54 -2.64
CA MET A 51 -19.20 7.56 -2.09
C MET A 51 -19.96 8.65 -1.31
N GLU A 52 -21.28 8.55 -1.19
CA GLU A 52 -22.15 9.51 -0.49
C GLU A 52 -22.17 9.33 1.03
N SER A 53 -21.51 8.31 1.60
CA SER A 53 -21.37 8.22 3.06
C SER A 53 -20.20 9.08 3.56
N GLU A 54 -20.38 10.40 3.51
CA GLU A 54 -19.55 11.33 4.29
C GLU A 54 -19.46 10.81 5.74
N GLY A 55 -18.25 10.43 6.16
CA GLY A 55 -17.98 9.96 7.52
C GLY A 55 -17.85 8.46 7.73
N GLN A 56 -18.02 7.59 6.72
CA GLN A 56 -17.79 6.15 6.88
C GLN A 56 -16.31 5.86 7.19
N VAL A 57 -16.07 5.08 8.24
CA VAL A 57 -14.74 4.69 8.71
C VAL A 57 -14.52 3.21 8.42
N TYR A 58 -13.33 2.89 7.92
CA TYR A 58 -12.90 1.53 7.64
C TYR A 58 -11.63 1.22 8.42
N MET A 59 -11.49 0.00 8.91
CA MET A 59 -10.26 -0.45 9.57
C MET A 59 -9.39 -1.21 8.57
N LEU A 60 -8.13 -0.81 8.40
CA LEU A 60 -7.18 -1.57 7.57
C LEU A 60 -6.83 -2.88 8.27
N ILE A 61 -7.23 -4.02 7.72
CA ILE A 61 -7.01 -5.32 8.38
C ILE A 61 -5.83 -6.11 7.81
N SER A 62 -5.51 -5.92 6.53
CA SER A 62 -4.37 -6.61 5.91
C SER A 62 -3.97 -5.97 4.59
N ALA A 63 -2.76 -6.32 4.13
CA ALA A 63 -2.26 -6.02 2.80
C ALA A 63 -1.78 -7.33 2.15
N ASN A 64 -1.94 -7.41 0.84
CA ASN A 64 -1.54 -8.57 0.04
C ASN A 64 -1.10 -8.14 -1.36
N TYR A 65 -0.67 -9.09 -2.18
CA TYR A 65 -0.27 -8.86 -3.57
C TYR A 65 -1.12 -9.68 -4.53
N SER A 66 -1.59 -9.06 -5.61
CA SER A 66 -2.26 -9.74 -6.71
C SER A 66 -1.26 -9.98 -7.83
N SER A 67 -0.91 -11.24 -8.09
CA SER A 67 -0.09 -11.62 -9.25
C SER A 67 -0.82 -11.40 -10.58
N LYS A 68 -2.16 -11.46 -10.58
CA LYS A 68 -3.00 -11.20 -11.76
C LYS A 68 -2.96 -9.73 -12.17
N GLU A 69 -3.14 -8.83 -11.21
CA GLU A 69 -3.14 -7.37 -11.45
C GLU A 69 -1.73 -6.76 -11.35
N ASN A 70 -0.74 -7.57 -10.93
CA ASN A 70 0.65 -7.19 -10.67
C ASN A 70 0.77 -5.97 -9.73
N LYS A 71 -0.06 -5.93 -8.69
CA LYS A 71 -0.20 -4.80 -7.75
C LYS A 71 -0.49 -5.25 -6.33
N PRO A 72 -0.02 -4.50 -5.31
CA PRO A 72 -0.49 -4.68 -3.95
C PRO A 72 -1.96 -4.25 -3.82
N TYR A 73 -2.64 -4.82 -2.84
CA TYR A 73 -3.98 -4.40 -2.45
C TYR A 73 -4.15 -4.45 -0.94
N LEU A 74 -5.05 -3.62 -0.44
CA LEU A 74 -5.40 -3.48 0.96
C LEU A 74 -6.80 -4.04 1.18
N LEU A 75 -7.00 -4.69 2.32
CA LEU A 75 -8.31 -5.12 2.80
C LEU A 75 -8.74 -4.22 3.95
N PHE A 76 -9.88 -3.58 3.77
CA PHE A 76 -10.49 -2.67 4.71
C PHE A 76 -11.78 -3.30 5.25
N TYR A 77 -11.90 -3.41 6.57
CA TYR A 77 -13.12 -3.85 7.22
C TYR A 77 -14.04 -2.66 7.48
N ASP A 78 -15.25 -2.74 6.95
CA ASP A 78 -16.34 -1.82 7.25
C ASP A 78 -16.95 -2.19 8.61
N VAL A 79 -16.70 -1.37 9.62
CA VAL A 79 -17.17 -1.61 11.00
C VAL A 79 -18.70 -1.57 11.09
N LYS A 80 -19.36 -0.76 10.26
CA LYS A 80 -20.83 -0.58 10.31
C LYS A 80 -21.55 -1.72 9.63
N ASN A 81 -21.06 -2.13 8.47
CA ASN A 81 -21.75 -3.11 7.61
C ASN A 81 -21.17 -4.52 7.71
N HIS A 82 -20.09 -4.71 8.50
CA HIS A 82 -19.38 -5.98 8.65
C HIS A 82 -18.96 -6.61 7.31
N SER A 83 -18.44 -5.78 6.39
CA SER A 83 -18.02 -6.19 5.05
C SER A 83 -16.54 -5.89 4.80
N ILE A 84 -15.96 -6.48 3.75
CA ILE A 84 -14.56 -6.25 3.36
C ILE A 84 -14.51 -5.48 2.04
N LEU A 85 -13.92 -4.29 2.09
CA LEU A 85 -13.54 -3.53 0.91
C LEU A 85 -12.12 -3.92 0.50
N LYS A 86 -11.94 -4.33 -0.76
CA LYS A 86 -10.63 -4.54 -1.36
C LYS A 86 -10.25 -3.31 -2.18
N TRP A 87 -9.14 -2.70 -1.83
CA TRP A 87 -8.63 -1.51 -2.51
C TRP A 87 -7.29 -1.83 -3.16
N PHE A 88 -7.21 -1.72 -4.49
CA PHE A 88 -5.95 -1.91 -5.21
C PHE A 88 -5.11 -0.66 -5.16
N ASP A 89 -3.80 -0.86 -5.08
CA ASP A 89 -2.84 0.21 -5.10
C ASP A 89 -2.99 1.08 -6.35
N ASP A 90 -3.12 2.38 -6.10
CA ASP A 90 -3.12 3.44 -7.10
C ASP A 90 -1.80 4.22 -7.13
N THR A 91 -0.82 3.82 -6.30
CA THR A 91 0.53 4.36 -6.32
C THR A 91 1.37 3.70 -7.42
N ASP A 92 2.44 4.38 -7.85
CA ASP A 92 3.45 3.81 -8.76
C ASP A 92 4.55 3.10 -7.95
N HIS A 93 4.16 2.39 -6.89
CA HIS A 93 5.09 1.66 -6.05
C HIS A 93 5.48 0.36 -6.72
N HIS A 94 6.77 0.01 -6.64
CA HIS A 94 7.33 -1.17 -7.30
C HIS A 94 8.27 -1.90 -6.34
N PRO A 95 8.36 -3.23 -6.42
CA PRO A 95 9.33 -3.98 -5.63
C PRO A 95 10.75 -3.51 -5.93
N TYR A 96 11.60 -3.48 -4.91
CA TYR A 96 13.01 -3.15 -5.06
C TYR A 96 13.88 -3.91 -4.07
N ALA A 97 15.17 -3.91 -4.36
CA ALA A 97 16.21 -4.35 -3.43
C ALA A 97 17.43 -3.42 -3.57
N TYR A 98 18.28 -3.41 -2.55
CA TYR A 98 19.49 -2.58 -2.54
C TYR A 98 20.75 -3.41 -2.74
N SER A 99 21.76 -2.82 -3.38
CA SER A 99 23.13 -3.33 -3.41
C SER A 99 24.10 -2.24 -2.96
N LYS A 100 25.20 -2.66 -2.31
CA LYS A 100 26.32 -1.76 -1.96
C LYS A 100 27.28 -1.57 -3.14
N GLU A 101 27.09 -2.27 -4.25
CA GLU A 101 27.85 -2.08 -5.48
C GLU A 101 27.40 -0.82 -6.23
N SER A 102 28.31 -0.23 -7.02
CA SER A 102 27.98 0.90 -7.90
C SER A 102 27.11 0.44 -9.07
N ILE A 103 26.34 1.38 -9.63
CA ILE A 103 25.51 1.12 -10.82
C ILE A 103 26.37 0.56 -11.97
N ASP A 104 27.53 1.17 -12.25
CA ASP A 104 28.43 0.71 -13.32
C ASP A 104 28.90 -0.75 -13.19
N ASN A 105 29.01 -1.26 -11.96
CA ASN A 105 29.37 -2.65 -11.71
C ASN A 105 28.15 -3.56 -11.87
N LEU A 106 26.99 -3.13 -11.34
CA LEU A 106 25.74 -3.88 -11.45
C LEU A 106 25.29 -4.02 -12.91
N GLU A 107 25.40 -2.98 -13.73
CA GLU A 107 25.01 -3.01 -15.14
C GLU A 107 25.84 -3.97 -15.99
N LYS A 108 27.04 -4.36 -15.51
CA LYS A 108 27.89 -5.38 -16.15
C LYS A 108 27.56 -6.80 -15.68
N HIS A 109 26.78 -6.94 -14.61
CA HIS A 109 26.45 -8.25 -14.06
C HIS A 109 25.46 -9.00 -14.97
N PRO A 110 25.73 -10.28 -15.35
CA PRO A 110 24.90 -11.03 -16.29
C PRO A 110 23.41 -11.06 -15.90
N ALA A 111 23.11 -11.30 -14.62
CA ALA A 111 21.73 -11.33 -14.11
C ALA A 111 20.98 -9.98 -14.25
N ILE A 112 21.71 -8.86 -14.16
CA ILE A 112 21.13 -7.52 -14.36
C ILE A 112 20.89 -7.25 -15.84
N ILE A 113 21.85 -7.59 -16.71
CA ILE A 113 21.71 -7.47 -18.17
C ILE A 113 20.53 -8.30 -18.66
N GLU A 114 20.41 -9.54 -18.19
CA GLU A 114 19.29 -10.41 -18.52
C GLU A 114 17.97 -9.85 -17.98
N GLY A 115 17.95 -9.37 -16.73
CA GLY A 115 16.78 -8.75 -16.13
C GLY A 115 16.30 -7.51 -16.88
N MET A 116 17.22 -6.66 -17.34
CA MET A 116 16.90 -5.48 -18.14
C MET A 116 16.42 -5.85 -19.56
N SER A 117 17.09 -6.78 -20.24
CA SER A 117 16.71 -7.20 -21.60
C SER A 117 15.33 -7.87 -21.65
N LYS A 118 14.94 -8.58 -20.58
CA LYS A 118 13.60 -9.17 -20.41
C LYS A 118 12.55 -8.18 -19.87
N TYR A 119 12.88 -6.89 -19.75
CA TYR A 119 12.03 -5.85 -19.16
C TYR A 119 11.53 -6.17 -17.74
N LYS A 120 12.25 -7.02 -17.00
CA LYS A 120 11.95 -7.39 -15.61
C LYS A 120 12.44 -6.33 -14.63
N ILE A 121 13.58 -5.70 -14.94
CA ILE A 121 14.15 -4.57 -14.19
C ILE A 121 13.67 -3.27 -14.83
N ILE A 122 13.12 -2.38 -14.02
CA ILE A 122 12.63 -1.06 -14.43
C ILE A 122 13.79 -0.06 -14.50
N GLY A 123 14.71 -0.14 -13.54
CA GLY A 123 15.92 0.67 -13.53
C GLY A 123 16.72 0.53 -12.24
N ILE A 124 17.90 1.13 -12.23
CA ILE A 124 18.77 1.20 -11.07
C ILE A 124 19.02 2.68 -10.74
N LYS A 125 18.87 3.04 -9.47
CA LYS A 125 19.05 4.42 -8.99
C LYS A 125 19.94 4.46 -7.76
N THR A 126 20.77 5.49 -7.63
CA THR A 126 21.55 5.69 -6.40
C THR A 126 20.68 6.37 -5.35
N GLU A 127 20.67 5.83 -4.12
CA GLU A 127 20.03 6.43 -2.96
C GLU A 127 21.02 6.52 -1.78
N GLU A 128 20.79 7.49 -0.88
CA GLU A 128 21.52 7.57 0.39
C GLU A 128 20.71 6.86 1.49
N LYS A 129 21.39 5.97 2.22
CA LYS A 129 20.82 5.26 3.38
C LYS A 129 21.76 5.42 4.57
N VAL A 130 21.24 5.20 5.77
CA VAL A 130 22.07 5.15 6.99
C VAL A 130 22.50 3.70 7.22
N ASP A 131 23.79 3.46 7.39
CA ASP A 131 24.32 2.19 7.88
C ASP A 131 24.23 2.19 9.41
N PRO A 132 23.33 1.40 10.04
CA PRO A 132 23.11 1.48 11.48
C PRO A 132 24.29 1.00 12.31
N LEU A 133 25.19 0.20 11.74
CA LEU A 133 26.37 -0.30 12.46
C LEU A 133 27.48 0.74 12.54
N LEU A 134 27.60 1.57 11.51
CA LEU A 134 28.66 2.57 11.38
C LEU A 134 28.18 4.00 11.71
N ASP A 135 26.88 4.17 11.93
CA ASP A 135 26.19 5.45 12.12
C ASP A 135 26.59 6.49 11.05
N LYS A 136 26.59 6.05 9.79
CA LYS A 136 27.05 6.85 8.65
C LYS A 136 26.11 6.73 7.47
N LYS A 137 25.98 7.82 6.71
CA LYS A 137 25.31 7.78 5.41
C LYS A 137 26.19 7.04 4.41
N ILE A 138 25.61 6.06 3.73
CA ILE A 138 26.21 5.30 2.64
C ILE A 138 25.40 5.49 1.37
N LYS A 139 26.07 5.44 0.22
CA LYS A 139 25.41 5.39 -1.09
C LYS A 139 25.16 3.92 -1.44
N VAL A 140 23.94 3.62 -1.85
CA VAL A 140 23.51 2.29 -2.28
C VAL A 140 22.81 2.39 -3.61
N SER A 141 22.87 1.32 -4.39
CA SER A 141 22.15 1.18 -5.65
C SER A 141 20.83 0.47 -5.41
N LYS A 142 19.72 1.16 -5.64
CA LYS A 142 18.35 0.62 -5.62
C LYS A 142 18.00 0.03 -6.96
N ILE A 143 17.75 -1.27 -7.01
CA ILE A 143 17.30 -1.99 -8.20
C ILE A 143 15.78 -2.11 -8.10
N VAL A 144 15.06 -1.46 -9.01
CA VAL A 144 13.59 -1.46 -9.07
C VAL A 144 13.14 -2.46 -10.13
N VAL A 145 12.20 -3.33 -9.79
CA VAL A 145 11.73 -4.43 -10.67
C VAL A 145 10.22 -4.39 -10.87
N ARG A 146 9.71 -5.10 -11.88
CA ARG A 146 8.26 -5.18 -12.16
C ARG A 146 7.52 -6.23 -11.32
N ASP A 147 8.19 -7.31 -10.96
CA ASP A 147 7.62 -8.45 -10.24
C ASP A 147 8.54 -8.79 -9.06
N PRO A 148 8.02 -8.95 -7.83
CA PRO A 148 8.85 -9.31 -6.68
C PRO A 148 9.62 -10.62 -6.85
N LEU A 149 9.15 -11.55 -7.69
CA LEU A 149 9.84 -12.81 -7.98
C LEU A 149 11.14 -12.62 -8.77
N VAL A 150 11.38 -11.44 -9.32
CA VAL A 150 12.67 -11.07 -9.92
C VAL A 150 13.73 -10.87 -8.85
N ILE A 151 13.36 -10.34 -7.68
CA ILE A 151 14.27 -10.14 -6.56
C ILE A 151 14.56 -11.47 -5.85
N GLY A 152 13.52 -12.25 -5.54
CA GLY A 152 13.65 -13.46 -4.73
C GLY A 152 12.50 -14.45 -4.88
N GLY A 153 12.72 -15.70 -4.50
CA GLY A 153 11.70 -16.76 -4.50
C GLY A 153 11.74 -17.72 -5.69
N ARG A 154 12.70 -17.54 -6.60
CA ARG A 154 13.03 -18.50 -7.68
C ARG A 154 14.54 -18.70 -7.76
N ALA A 155 14.97 -19.85 -8.29
CA ALA A 155 16.38 -20.16 -8.48
C ALA A 155 17.09 -19.17 -9.44
N ASP A 156 16.34 -18.56 -10.36
CA ASP A 156 16.84 -17.56 -11.31
C ASP A 156 16.73 -16.10 -10.80
N SER A 157 16.37 -15.89 -9.53
CA SER A 157 16.17 -14.55 -8.98
C SER A 157 17.50 -13.82 -8.67
N LEU A 158 17.45 -12.50 -8.60
CA LEU A 158 18.65 -11.67 -8.45
C LEU A 158 19.41 -11.95 -7.15
N ARG A 159 18.72 -12.23 -6.04
CA ARG A 159 19.36 -12.49 -4.74
C ARG A 159 20.21 -13.76 -4.69
N GLU A 160 19.99 -14.70 -5.61
CA GLU A 160 20.78 -15.93 -5.71
C GLU A 160 22.14 -15.70 -6.41
N HIS A 161 22.27 -14.59 -7.15
CA HIS A 161 23.45 -14.29 -7.96
C HIS A 161 24.21 -13.05 -7.47
N ILE A 162 23.52 -12.12 -6.81
CA ILE A 162 24.05 -10.84 -6.36
C ILE A 162 23.74 -10.68 -4.88
N LYS A 163 24.70 -10.16 -4.12
CA LYS A 163 24.46 -9.81 -2.72
C LYS A 163 23.53 -8.61 -2.63
N LEU A 164 22.26 -8.87 -2.32
CA LEU A 164 21.23 -7.85 -2.15
C LEU A 164 20.85 -7.66 -0.67
N TRP A 165 20.41 -6.45 -0.36
CA TRP A 165 19.85 -6.00 0.92
C TRP A 165 18.37 -5.70 0.74
N GLU A 166 17.58 -5.87 1.81
CA GLU A 166 16.10 -5.78 1.78
C GLU A 166 15.43 -6.74 0.76
N ALA A 167 16.14 -7.75 0.27
CA ALA A 167 15.67 -8.70 -0.74
C ALA A 167 14.86 -9.89 -0.19
N ASP A 168 14.68 -9.97 1.13
CA ASP A 168 13.89 -11.01 1.81
C ASP A 168 12.62 -10.44 2.49
N ILE A 169 12.25 -9.22 2.13
CA ILE A 169 11.03 -8.58 2.59
C ILE A 169 9.93 -8.88 1.57
N LYS A 170 8.82 -9.48 2.02
CA LYS A 170 7.66 -9.71 1.15
C LYS A 170 7.17 -8.37 0.61
N TYR A 171 6.86 -8.32 -0.69
CA TYR A 171 6.59 -7.04 -1.36
C TYR A 171 5.42 -6.25 -0.77
N TYR A 172 4.31 -6.90 -0.41
CA TYR A 172 3.20 -6.19 0.24
C TYR A 172 3.58 -5.60 1.60
N ILE A 173 4.57 -6.17 2.30
CA ILE A 173 5.09 -5.61 3.56
C ILE A 173 5.96 -4.40 3.27
N ASN A 174 6.85 -4.48 2.27
CA ASN A 174 7.64 -3.33 1.82
C ASN A 174 6.75 -2.15 1.39
N TYR A 175 5.68 -2.44 0.64
CA TYR A 175 4.64 -1.48 0.28
C TYR A 175 4.00 -0.80 1.50
N VAL A 176 3.56 -1.59 2.49
CA VAL A 176 2.96 -1.07 3.74
C VAL A 176 3.94 -0.18 4.51
N MET A 177 5.20 -0.59 4.63
CA MET A 177 6.23 0.16 5.34
C MET A 177 6.55 1.48 4.65
N ASP A 178 6.76 1.47 3.34
CA ASP A 178 7.15 2.67 2.57
C ASP A 178 6.06 3.73 2.55
N LEU A 179 4.79 3.31 2.50
CA LEU A 179 3.66 4.24 2.53
C LEU A 179 3.22 4.62 3.94
N GLY A 180 3.87 4.08 4.98
CA GLY A 180 3.49 4.34 6.38
C GLY A 180 2.06 3.90 6.70
N LEU A 181 1.61 2.80 6.09
CA LEU A 181 0.28 2.26 6.34
C LEU A 181 0.26 1.52 7.68
N GLU A 182 -0.75 1.79 8.50
CA GLU A 182 -0.89 1.22 9.82
C GLU A 182 -1.98 0.14 9.79
N ILE A 183 -1.59 -1.13 9.82
CA ILE A 183 -2.53 -2.24 9.93
C ILE A 183 -3.17 -2.22 11.32
N GLY A 184 -4.47 -2.43 11.39
CA GLY A 184 -5.29 -2.31 12.61
C GLY A 184 -5.85 -0.90 12.83
N SER A 185 -5.43 0.07 12.01
CA SER A 185 -5.83 1.47 12.16
C SER A 185 -7.03 1.85 11.30
N TYR A 186 -7.66 2.96 11.64
CA TYR A 186 -8.83 3.50 10.94
C TYR A 186 -8.48 4.43 9.79
N TYR A 187 -9.25 4.34 8.72
CA TYR A 187 -9.09 5.09 7.49
C TYR A 187 -10.43 5.62 6.98
N LYS A 188 -10.38 6.77 6.31
CA LYS A 188 -11.46 7.30 5.49
C LYS A 188 -10.98 7.42 4.06
N PHE A 189 -11.88 7.20 3.11
CA PHE A 189 -11.56 7.43 1.70
C PHE A 189 -11.85 8.89 1.35
N ASP A 190 -10.88 9.55 0.70
CA ASP A 190 -11.09 10.90 0.19
C ASP A 190 -11.97 10.90 -1.08
N SER A 191 -12.30 12.09 -1.60
CA SER A 191 -13.14 12.24 -2.79
C SER A 191 -12.54 11.63 -4.06
N GLN A 192 -11.24 11.34 -4.08
CA GLN A 192 -10.57 10.63 -5.17
C GLN A 192 -10.57 9.13 -4.93
N GLY A 193 -10.95 8.68 -3.73
CA GLY A 193 -10.97 7.28 -3.39
C GLY A 193 -9.69 6.73 -2.80
N LYS A 194 -8.83 7.59 -2.24
CA LYS A 194 -7.58 7.16 -1.61
C LYS A 194 -7.78 7.03 -0.10
N PRO A 195 -7.25 5.97 0.53
CA PRO A 195 -7.34 5.82 1.98
C PRO A 195 -6.48 6.87 2.68
N ARG A 196 -7.07 7.57 3.64
CA ARG A 196 -6.41 8.52 4.54
C ARG A 196 -6.55 8.04 5.97
N ARG A 197 -5.42 7.95 6.68
CA ARG A 197 -5.39 7.59 8.10
C ARG A 197 -6.31 8.56 8.86
N PHE A 198 -7.26 8.01 9.58
CA PHE A 198 -8.24 8.74 10.38
C PHE A 198 -8.02 8.43 11.84
N TYR A 199 -7.78 9.45 12.66
CA TYR A 199 -7.64 9.30 14.10
C TYR A 199 -8.95 9.67 14.79
N TYR A 200 -9.39 8.83 15.72
CA TYR A 200 -10.51 9.21 16.60
C TYR A 200 -10.04 10.34 17.54
N PRO A 201 -10.87 11.37 17.77
CA PRO A 201 -10.56 12.37 18.78
C PRO A 201 -10.40 11.68 20.15
N PRO A 202 -9.29 11.94 20.88
CA PRO A 202 -9.10 11.38 22.21
C PRO A 202 -10.15 11.94 23.18
N SER A 203 -10.47 11.17 24.22
CA SER A 203 -11.31 11.66 25.32
C SER A 203 -10.62 12.78 26.10
N GLU A 204 -11.36 13.54 26.90
CA GLU A 204 -10.79 14.64 27.70
C GLU A 204 -9.76 14.13 28.72
N GLU A 205 -9.97 12.95 29.30
CA GLU A 205 -9.01 12.32 30.22
C GLU A 205 -7.69 12.03 29.53
N ILE A 206 -7.75 11.52 28.30
CA ILE A 206 -6.57 11.21 27.49
C ILE A 206 -5.86 12.51 27.08
N LYS A 207 -6.60 13.56 26.72
CA LYS A 207 -6.02 14.88 26.41
C LYS A 207 -5.29 15.48 27.60
N GLU A 208 -5.80 15.31 28.82
CA GLU A 208 -5.13 15.78 30.03
C GLU A 208 -3.83 15.01 30.27
N ALA A 209 -3.87 13.68 30.19
CA ALA A 209 -2.69 12.82 30.33
C ALA A 209 -1.61 13.13 29.28
N MET A 210 -2.00 13.57 28.08
CA MET A 210 -1.06 13.94 27.01
C MET A 210 -0.25 15.21 27.29
N LYS A 211 -0.66 16.07 28.22
CA LYS A 211 0.06 17.33 28.51
C LYS A 211 1.39 17.10 29.22
N GLU A 212 1.51 15.99 29.94
CA GLU A 212 2.64 15.69 30.83
C GLU A 212 3.68 14.74 30.21
N ILE A 213 3.46 14.30 28.97
CA ILE A 213 4.32 13.31 28.29
C ILE A 213 5.00 13.90 27.05
N SER A 214 6.07 13.23 26.61
CA SER A 214 6.79 13.62 25.39
C SER A 214 5.96 13.39 24.12
N GLU A 215 6.36 14.05 23.02
CA GLU A 215 5.73 13.87 21.70
C GLU A 215 5.75 12.41 21.20
N GLU A 216 6.79 11.65 21.55
CA GLU A 216 6.89 10.24 21.15
C GLU A 216 5.90 9.38 21.94
N GLU A 217 5.81 9.58 23.25
CA GLU A 217 4.83 8.91 24.11
C GLU A 217 3.40 9.28 23.72
N ARG A 218 3.16 10.55 23.36
CA ARG A 218 1.86 11.03 22.88
C ARG A 218 1.41 10.27 21.64
N LYS A 219 2.29 10.06 20.66
CA LYS A 219 1.98 9.27 19.45
C LYS A 219 1.60 7.83 19.76
N TRP A 220 2.17 7.23 20.80
CA TRP A 220 1.79 5.89 21.25
C TRP A 220 0.44 5.91 21.96
N LEU A 221 0.23 6.86 22.88
CA LEU A 221 -1.02 7.01 23.62
C LEU A 221 -2.20 7.28 22.69
N GLU A 222 -2.04 8.14 21.66
CA GLU A 222 -3.07 8.40 20.65
C GLU A 222 -3.51 7.12 19.94
N ARG A 223 -2.58 6.21 19.61
CA ARG A 223 -2.89 4.93 18.95
C ARG A 223 -3.55 3.93 19.90
N LEU A 224 -3.07 3.84 21.13
CA LEU A 224 -3.60 2.92 22.14
C LEU A 224 -4.97 3.33 22.66
N ALA A 225 -5.28 4.63 22.58
CA ALA A 225 -6.57 5.21 22.97
C ALA A 225 -7.66 5.03 21.90
N GLU A 226 -7.33 4.57 20.69
CA GLU A 226 -8.33 4.38 19.66
C GLU A 226 -9.36 3.30 20.05
N PRO A 227 -10.64 3.48 19.69
CA PRO A 227 -11.66 2.50 20.02
C PRO A 227 -11.33 1.15 19.38
N VAL A 228 -11.57 0.06 20.12
CA VAL A 228 -11.43 -1.29 19.57
C VAL A 228 -12.61 -1.58 18.64
N ALA A 229 -12.32 -1.92 17.39
CA ALA A 229 -13.37 -2.25 16.44
C ALA A 229 -14.10 -3.54 16.85
N GLU A 230 -15.42 -3.54 16.72
CA GLU A 230 -16.24 -4.75 16.86
C GLU A 230 -16.05 -5.65 15.63
N LEU A 231 -15.05 -6.52 15.72
CA LEU A 231 -14.75 -7.52 14.70
C LEU A 231 -15.70 -8.70 14.82
N LYS A 232 -16.53 -8.91 13.80
CA LYS A 232 -17.32 -10.14 13.68
C LYS A 232 -16.36 -11.31 13.45
N ARG A 233 -16.33 -12.25 14.41
CA ARG A 233 -15.52 -13.45 14.31
C ARG A 233 -16.34 -14.56 13.64
N VAL A 234 -15.67 -15.39 12.86
CA VAL A 234 -16.25 -16.65 12.39
C VAL A 234 -16.08 -17.65 13.53
N ALA A 235 -17.20 -18.18 14.04
CA ALA A 235 -17.24 -19.26 15.02
C ALA A 235 -17.16 -20.62 14.32
#